data_AF-A0A3E1EG03-F1
#
_entry.id   AF-A0A3E1EG03-F1
#
_cell.length_a   1.000
_cell.length_b   1.000
_cell.length_c   1.000
_cell.angle_alpha   90.00
_cell.angle_beta   90.00
_cell.angle_gamma   90.00
#
_symmetry.space_group_name_H-M   'P 1'
#
loop_
_entity.id
_entity.type
_entity.pdbx_description
1 polymer ?
#
loop_
_entity_poly.entity_id
_entity_poly.type
_entity_poly.pdbx_seq_one_letter_code
_entity_poly.pdbx_strand_id
1 'polypeptide(L)'
;MIVRLVLVALLVGVGCLRAEPILSSWFTKNSTTYARVIQTTSTTTGTQNTTPVTTWPTAGIVNNNTGSLAQTTPAYADVLRVRYDANWVYVNASGLASYTMGPFLTKQAGGLFGFWPVAQNYLAKLPRAPGSPPTNKTTHGGGLIGLMVNGVGIYDLGDAFGFVQTSASPVTGSDVMGNTNATHPWWRDALAVEVVTFDPGFAHQPGINGQYHYHAEPKALRHQLGDNMKALYDATNHTYSYTEDTSNLHHSPILGWSFDGYPIYGPYGYSSSMDANSAVTRMRTGFVLRDGTNGTTNVSSTGRTTLPKWAAITEGFATPVNYASQTLSNGDYVLASATFYGPTTNYTTTGPQGATYSLGRYIGDYDYLGDRGKTQGVHFDLDVYNGRTCVTPEFPEGTYAYFVTIDSSGNPAFPYMLGKQYCGTKTGTTTGVTVPGSGVTELFNSTTVAETWSGSPVVATSNGNVTLTWSALEGGTYKVETSADLATWNTLNASVPGPDNTALPAPATVITTTSFIDSSAAAPASNPRRFYRVKRNP
;
A
#
# COMPACT_ATOMS: atom_id res chain seq x y z
N MET A 1 -71.18 -12.93 21.41
CA MET A 1 -69.92 -13.65 21.74
C MET A 1 -68.83 -13.04 20.88
N ILE A 2 -67.97 -12.21 21.48
CA ILE A 2 -66.98 -11.38 20.80
C ILE A 2 -65.74 -12.22 20.51
N VAL A 3 -65.39 -12.41 19.23
CA VAL A 3 -64.15 -13.07 18.82
C VAL A 3 -63.06 -12.00 18.71
N ARG A 4 -62.07 -12.07 19.61
CA ARG A 4 -60.86 -11.24 19.58
C ARG A 4 -59.93 -11.74 18.47
N LEU A 5 -59.72 -10.93 17.43
CA LEU A 5 -58.56 -11.07 16.55
C LEU A 5 -57.32 -10.58 17.29
N VAL A 6 -56.36 -11.47 17.53
CA VAL A 6 -55.02 -11.12 18.00
C VAL A 6 -54.19 -10.79 16.76
N LEU A 7 -53.87 -9.51 16.59
CA LEU A 7 -52.95 -9.03 15.55
C LEU A 7 -51.52 -9.27 16.07
N VAL A 8 -50.83 -10.28 15.52
CA VAL A 8 -49.39 -10.47 15.76
C VAL A 8 -48.64 -9.44 14.91
N ALA A 9 -48.11 -8.41 15.55
CA ALA A 9 -47.22 -7.45 14.92
C ALA A 9 -45.88 -8.14 14.62
N LEU A 10 -45.67 -8.50 13.36
CA LEU A 10 -44.37 -8.94 12.86
C LEU A 10 -43.46 -7.70 12.79
N LEU A 11 -42.63 -7.49 13.81
CA LEU A 11 -41.51 -6.54 13.72
C LEU A 11 -40.51 -7.09 12.70
N VAL A 12 -40.68 -6.72 11.43
CA VAL A 12 -39.60 -6.79 10.44
C VAL A 12 -38.66 -5.66 10.79
N GLY A 13 -37.64 -5.96 11.60
CA GLY A 13 -36.50 -5.08 11.79
C GLY A 13 -35.82 -4.89 10.44
N VAL A 14 -36.06 -3.75 9.80
CA VAL A 14 -35.31 -3.31 8.64
C VAL A 14 -33.94 -2.88 9.17
N GLY A 15 -33.08 -3.87 9.45
CA GLY A 15 -31.66 -3.61 9.62
C GLY A 15 -31.16 -3.06 8.30
N CYS A 16 -30.92 -1.75 8.23
CA CYS A 16 -30.17 -1.18 7.14
C CYS A 16 -28.83 -1.93 7.10
N LEU A 17 -28.60 -2.72 6.04
CA LEU A 17 -27.30 -3.33 5.78
C LEU A 17 -26.32 -2.17 5.60
N ARG A 18 -25.64 -1.77 6.68
CA ARG A 18 -24.59 -0.77 6.62
C ARG A 18 -23.42 -1.40 5.88
N ALA A 19 -22.97 -0.77 4.80
CA ALA A 19 -21.73 -1.17 4.16
C ALA A 19 -20.61 -1.15 5.21
N GLU A 20 -19.77 -2.19 5.22
CA GLU A 20 -18.58 -2.24 6.06
C GLU A 20 -17.37 -2.03 5.17
N PRO A 21 -16.83 -0.81 5.09
CA PRO A 21 -15.82 -0.48 4.09
C PRO A 21 -14.58 -1.36 4.22
N ILE A 22 -14.22 -1.76 5.45
CA ILE A 22 -13.09 -2.67 5.70
C ILE A 22 -13.28 -4.09 5.13
N LEU A 23 -14.52 -4.52 4.87
CA LEU A 23 -14.78 -5.80 4.21
C LEU A 23 -14.81 -5.65 2.69
N SER A 24 -15.35 -4.52 2.19
CA SER A 24 -15.57 -4.32 0.76
C SER A 24 -14.43 -3.65 0.00
N SER A 25 -13.41 -3.09 0.67
CA SER A 25 -12.36 -2.31 0.00
C SER A 25 -11.19 -3.12 -0.55
N TRP A 26 -11.04 -4.40 -0.18
CA TRP A 26 -9.87 -5.21 -0.57
C TRP A 26 -9.83 -5.44 -2.09
N PHE A 27 -8.68 -5.17 -2.70
CA PHE A 27 -8.48 -5.35 -4.13
C PHE A 27 -8.21 -6.83 -4.44
N THR A 28 -9.24 -7.50 -4.97
CA THR A 28 -9.22 -8.94 -5.27
C THR A 28 -9.33 -9.25 -6.77
N LYS A 29 -9.52 -8.21 -7.59
CA LYS A 29 -9.81 -8.33 -9.03
C LYS A 29 -8.74 -9.09 -9.81
N ASN A 30 -7.46 -8.91 -9.45
CA ASN A 30 -6.33 -9.49 -10.17
C ASN A 30 -5.60 -10.58 -9.35
N SER A 31 -6.20 -11.08 -8.27
CA SER A 31 -5.58 -12.06 -7.37
C SER A 31 -5.36 -13.45 -7.99
N THR A 32 -5.80 -13.65 -9.23
CA THR A 32 -5.61 -14.86 -10.04
C THR A 32 -4.57 -14.67 -11.15
N THR A 33 -3.80 -13.58 -11.09
CA THR A 33 -2.74 -13.23 -12.05
C THR A 33 -1.39 -13.22 -11.34
N TYR A 34 -0.32 -13.55 -12.05
CA TYR A 34 1.02 -13.56 -11.46
C TYR A 34 1.54 -12.14 -11.27
N ALA A 35 2.27 -11.93 -10.18
CA ALA A 35 3.08 -10.73 -9.97
C ALA A 35 4.19 -10.66 -11.03
N ARG A 36 4.57 -9.45 -11.43
CA ARG A 36 5.61 -9.22 -12.44
C ARG A 36 6.61 -8.17 -11.99
N VAL A 37 7.86 -8.36 -12.40
CA VAL A 37 8.96 -7.42 -12.17
C VAL A 37 9.62 -7.05 -13.49
N ILE A 38 9.89 -5.76 -13.69
CA ILE A 38 10.84 -5.29 -14.71
C ILE A 38 12.25 -5.38 -14.13
N GLN A 39 13.15 -6.04 -14.86
CA GLN A 39 14.53 -6.18 -14.46
C GLN A 39 15.40 -5.25 -15.30
N THR A 40 16.50 -4.78 -14.73
CA THR A 40 17.51 -4.02 -15.48
C THR A 40 18.71 -4.90 -15.75
N THR A 41 19.05 -5.07 -17.03
CA THR A 41 20.20 -5.87 -17.49
C THR A 41 21.50 -5.06 -17.54
N SER A 42 21.42 -3.73 -17.59
CA SER A 42 22.59 -2.84 -17.47
C SER A 42 22.86 -2.49 -16.01
N THR A 43 24.01 -2.94 -15.49
CA THR A 43 24.46 -2.63 -14.12
C THR A 43 25.06 -1.22 -13.98
N THR A 44 25.30 -0.52 -15.09
CA THR A 44 26.05 0.75 -15.13
C THR A 44 25.22 1.95 -15.60
N THR A 45 24.17 1.74 -16.40
CA THR A 45 23.40 2.86 -17.02
C THR A 45 21.90 2.86 -16.70
N GLY A 46 21.33 1.75 -16.22
CA GLY A 46 19.93 1.74 -15.79
C GLY A 46 18.91 1.79 -16.94
N THR A 47 19.39 1.76 -18.19
CA THR A 47 18.63 2.07 -19.41
C THR A 47 18.25 0.85 -20.25
N GLN A 48 18.63 -0.36 -19.84
CA GLN A 48 18.20 -1.59 -20.53
C GLN A 48 17.33 -2.42 -19.60
N ASN A 49 16.03 -2.29 -19.79
CA ASN A 49 15.03 -3.00 -19.02
C ASN A 49 14.45 -4.17 -19.82
N THR A 50 14.18 -5.26 -19.15
CA THR A 50 13.51 -6.43 -19.73
C THR A 50 12.03 -6.14 -19.96
N THR A 51 11.38 -6.96 -20.79
CA THR A 51 9.94 -7.18 -20.62
C THR A 51 9.66 -7.68 -19.20
N PRO A 52 8.47 -7.43 -18.63
CA PRO A 52 8.14 -7.91 -17.30
C PRO A 52 8.23 -9.44 -17.20
N VAL A 53 8.80 -9.96 -16.10
CA VAL A 53 8.95 -11.41 -15.84
C VAL A 53 8.18 -11.84 -14.59
N THR A 54 7.76 -13.11 -14.54
CA THR A 54 7.02 -13.70 -13.42
C THR A 54 7.91 -14.50 -12.45
N THR A 55 9.19 -14.67 -12.78
CA THR A 55 10.23 -15.25 -11.93
C THR A 55 11.49 -14.39 -11.98
N TRP A 56 12.17 -14.18 -10.86
CA TRP A 56 13.31 -13.27 -10.79
C TRP A 56 14.24 -13.52 -9.58
N PRO A 57 15.49 -13.03 -9.62
CA PRO A 57 16.17 -12.46 -10.79
C PRO A 57 16.47 -13.51 -11.86
N THR A 58 16.46 -13.10 -13.13
CA THR A 58 16.85 -13.95 -14.27
C THR A 58 18.34 -14.29 -14.17
N ALA A 59 18.74 -15.47 -14.65
CA ALA A 59 20.14 -15.89 -14.65
C ALA A 59 21.04 -14.81 -15.28
N GLY A 60 22.14 -14.46 -14.58
CA GLY A 60 23.06 -13.41 -14.99
C GLY A 60 22.75 -12.01 -14.44
N ILE A 61 21.58 -11.80 -13.83
CA ILE A 61 21.25 -10.56 -13.12
C ILE A 61 21.68 -10.69 -11.65
N VAL A 62 22.27 -9.62 -11.10
CA VAL A 62 22.77 -9.57 -9.72
C VAL A 62 21.64 -9.80 -8.72
N ASN A 63 21.86 -10.69 -7.75
CA ASN A 63 21.01 -10.90 -6.60
C ASN A 63 21.77 -10.62 -5.30
N ASN A 64 21.46 -9.50 -4.67
CA ASN A 64 22.04 -9.09 -3.39
C ASN A 64 21.18 -9.53 -2.20
N ASN A 65 20.02 -10.15 -2.42
CA ASN A 65 19.17 -10.60 -1.30
C ASN A 65 19.94 -11.55 -0.37
N THR A 66 19.65 -11.46 0.93
CA THR A 66 20.29 -12.30 1.95
C THR A 66 20.03 -13.77 1.65
N GLY A 67 21.09 -14.58 1.66
CA GLY A 67 21.01 -15.99 1.30
C GLY A 67 20.61 -16.26 -0.16
N SER A 68 20.76 -15.26 -1.05
CA SER A 68 20.35 -15.33 -2.46
C SER A 68 18.86 -15.62 -2.68
N LEU A 69 18.01 -15.14 -1.75
CA LEU A 69 16.57 -15.30 -1.82
C LEU A 69 16.02 -14.78 -3.17
N ALA A 70 15.20 -15.58 -3.85
CA ALA A 70 14.71 -15.32 -5.20
C ALA A 70 13.27 -15.85 -5.38
N GLN A 71 12.53 -15.26 -6.32
CA GLN A 71 11.21 -15.72 -6.73
C GLN A 71 11.37 -16.69 -7.91
N THR A 72 11.65 -17.95 -7.62
CA THR A 72 11.94 -18.99 -8.63
C THR A 72 10.70 -19.63 -9.24
N THR A 73 9.54 -19.44 -8.62
CA THR A 73 8.23 -19.86 -9.13
C THR A 73 7.31 -18.65 -9.23
N PRO A 74 6.39 -18.58 -10.21
CA PRO A 74 5.39 -17.52 -10.27
C PRO A 74 4.56 -17.46 -8.98
N ALA A 75 4.31 -16.25 -8.49
CA ALA A 75 3.47 -16.01 -7.32
C ALA A 75 2.25 -15.18 -7.74
N TYR A 76 1.06 -15.55 -7.26
CA TYR A 76 -0.14 -14.74 -7.45
C TYR A 76 -0.02 -13.40 -6.73
N ALA A 77 -0.45 -12.35 -7.40
CA ALA A 77 -0.41 -11.00 -6.88
C ALA A 77 -1.59 -10.69 -5.94
N ASP A 78 -1.48 -9.56 -5.27
CA ASP A 78 -2.49 -8.90 -4.46
C ASP A 78 -3.02 -9.74 -3.26
N VAL A 79 -4.25 -9.47 -2.83
CA VAL A 79 -4.94 -10.17 -1.74
C VAL A 79 -5.39 -11.55 -2.20
N LEU A 80 -4.94 -12.61 -1.53
CA LEU A 80 -5.26 -13.99 -1.88
C LEU A 80 -6.48 -14.52 -1.14
N ARG A 81 -6.74 -14.04 0.08
CA ARG A 81 -7.88 -14.51 0.89
C ARG A 81 -8.32 -13.45 1.87
N VAL A 82 -9.64 -13.27 2.02
CA VAL A 82 -10.25 -12.39 3.03
C VAL A 82 -11.24 -13.21 3.84
N ARG A 83 -11.07 -13.17 5.15
CA ARG A 83 -11.94 -13.81 6.14
C ARG A 83 -12.28 -12.82 7.23
N TYR A 84 -13.39 -12.99 7.91
CA TYR A 84 -13.74 -12.11 9.02
C TYR A 84 -14.58 -12.82 10.08
N ASP A 85 -14.51 -12.31 11.31
CA ASP A 85 -15.45 -12.62 12.39
C ASP A 85 -16.05 -11.30 12.92
N ALA A 86 -16.78 -11.34 14.03
CA ALA A 86 -17.42 -10.17 14.64
C ALA A 86 -16.47 -8.98 14.89
N ASN A 87 -15.18 -9.21 15.13
CA ASN A 87 -14.21 -8.23 15.59
C ASN A 87 -13.07 -7.98 14.61
N TRP A 88 -12.74 -8.96 13.76
CA TRP A 88 -11.50 -8.97 12.98
C TRP A 88 -11.73 -9.23 11.50
N VAL A 89 -10.88 -8.62 10.68
CA VAL A 89 -10.62 -9.00 9.30
C VAL A 89 -9.27 -9.67 9.22
N TYR A 90 -9.22 -10.82 8.56
CA TYR A 90 -8.04 -11.64 8.32
C TYR A 90 -7.72 -11.62 6.83
N VAL A 91 -6.54 -11.12 6.47
CA VAL A 91 -6.13 -10.94 5.07
C VAL A 91 -4.86 -11.73 4.80
N ASN A 92 -4.94 -12.69 3.87
CA ASN A 92 -3.76 -13.30 3.29
C ASN A 92 -3.38 -12.55 2.02
N ALA A 93 -2.12 -12.20 1.89
CA ALA A 93 -1.57 -11.57 0.69
C ALA A 93 -0.19 -12.15 0.39
N SER A 94 0.18 -12.15 -0.88
CA SER A 94 1.57 -12.46 -1.27
C SER A 94 2.53 -11.34 -0.85
N GLY A 95 2.02 -10.12 -0.66
CA GLY A 95 2.84 -8.93 -0.46
C GLY A 95 3.40 -8.36 -1.77
N LEU A 96 3.00 -8.93 -2.92
CA LEU A 96 3.38 -8.47 -4.26
C LEU A 96 2.15 -7.89 -4.96
N ALA A 97 2.36 -6.91 -5.84
CA ALA A 97 1.26 -6.25 -6.57
C ALA A 97 1.04 -6.82 -7.97
N SER A 98 -0.18 -6.64 -8.50
CA SER A 98 -0.52 -7.01 -9.88
C SER A 98 -0.18 -5.94 -10.92
N TYR A 99 0.04 -4.69 -10.51
CA TYR A 99 0.77 -3.75 -11.36
C TYR A 99 2.23 -4.20 -11.47
N THR A 100 2.90 -3.86 -12.57
CA THR A 100 4.29 -4.25 -12.78
C THR A 100 5.20 -3.52 -11.79
N MET A 101 5.95 -4.27 -10.99
CA MET A 101 6.91 -3.74 -10.02
C MET A 101 8.27 -3.47 -10.67
N GLY A 102 9.05 -2.58 -10.07
CA GLY A 102 10.36 -2.21 -10.60
C GLY A 102 10.28 -1.33 -11.86
N PRO A 103 11.41 -1.07 -12.53
CA PRO A 103 12.75 -1.53 -12.17
C PRO A 103 13.25 -0.93 -10.84
N PHE A 104 14.16 -1.63 -10.18
CA PHE A 104 14.80 -1.20 -8.93
C PHE A 104 16.22 -0.72 -9.20
N LEU A 105 16.38 0.59 -9.36
CA LEU A 105 17.63 1.24 -9.73
C LEU A 105 18.29 1.92 -8.51
N THR A 106 19.57 2.24 -8.60
CA THR A 106 20.26 3.16 -7.70
C THR A 106 20.38 4.53 -8.39
N LYS A 107 19.57 5.51 -7.99
CA LYS A 107 19.59 6.85 -8.62
C LYS A 107 20.93 7.58 -8.51
N GLN A 108 21.78 7.21 -7.55
CA GLN A 108 23.10 7.83 -7.37
C GLN A 108 24.14 7.44 -8.43
N ALA A 109 23.94 6.33 -9.16
CA ALA A 109 24.89 5.86 -10.17
C ALA A 109 24.23 5.43 -11.50
N GLY A 110 22.89 5.47 -11.59
CA GLY A 110 22.18 4.86 -12.71
C GLY A 110 22.35 3.33 -12.75
N GLY A 111 22.72 2.70 -11.64
CA GLY A 111 23.00 1.26 -11.57
C GLY A 111 21.80 0.44 -11.12
N LEU A 112 21.97 -0.88 -11.10
CA LEU A 112 20.99 -1.81 -10.55
C LEU A 112 21.07 -1.82 -9.01
N PHE A 113 19.93 -1.74 -8.31
CA PHE A 113 19.89 -1.87 -6.83
C PHE A 113 20.22 -3.29 -6.37
N GLY A 114 19.75 -4.29 -7.13
CA GLY A 114 20.15 -5.69 -6.98
C GLY A 114 19.42 -6.45 -5.86
N PHE A 115 18.51 -5.80 -5.14
CA PHE A 115 17.59 -6.46 -4.22
C PHE A 115 16.23 -6.66 -4.86
N TRP A 116 15.58 -7.77 -4.55
CA TRP A 116 14.39 -8.23 -5.28
C TRP A 116 13.23 -8.57 -4.35
N PRO A 117 12.00 -8.21 -4.72
CA PRO A 117 10.85 -8.51 -3.87
C PRO A 117 10.58 -10.01 -3.93
N VAL A 118 10.12 -10.64 -2.85
CA VAL A 118 9.68 -12.03 -2.89
C VAL A 118 8.35 -12.19 -2.17
N ALA A 119 7.56 -13.17 -2.59
CA ALA A 119 6.28 -13.47 -1.99
C ALA A 119 6.47 -13.82 -0.51
N GLN A 120 5.83 -13.04 0.36
CA GLN A 120 5.88 -13.18 1.80
C GLN A 120 4.82 -14.16 2.35
N ASN A 121 3.70 -14.30 1.63
CA ASN A 121 2.57 -15.15 2.02
C ASN A 121 2.10 -14.94 3.47
N TYR A 122 2.08 -13.69 3.95
CA TYR A 122 1.71 -13.39 5.33
C TYR A 122 0.20 -13.38 5.55
N LEU A 123 -0.17 -13.40 6.83
CA LEU A 123 -1.53 -13.24 7.32
C LEU A 123 -1.58 -11.99 8.22
N ALA A 124 -2.35 -10.99 7.80
CA ALA A 124 -2.66 -9.82 8.62
C ALA A 124 -3.99 -10.01 9.35
N LYS A 125 -4.08 -9.44 10.55
CA LYS A 125 -5.32 -9.27 11.31
C LYS A 125 -5.54 -7.77 11.57
N LEU A 126 -6.70 -7.25 11.21
CA LEU A 126 -7.09 -5.85 11.40
C LEU A 126 -8.41 -5.76 12.16
N PRO A 127 -8.56 -4.81 13.11
CA PRO A 127 -9.82 -4.63 13.83
C PRO A 127 -10.89 -4.07 12.89
N ARG A 128 -12.11 -4.62 12.95
CA ARG A 128 -13.28 -4.12 12.18
C ARG A 128 -13.76 -2.75 12.65
N ALA A 129 -13.49 -2.41 13.90
CA ALA A 129 -13.82 -1.11 14.50
C ALA A 129 -12.60 -0.58 15.28
N PRO A 130 -12.15 0.66 15.00
CA PRO A 130 -10.98 1.26 15.65
C PRO A 130 -11.17 1.59 17.15
N GLY A 131 -12.42 1.54 17.63
CA GLY A 131 -12.77 1.91 19.00
C GLY A 131 -12.56 3.39 19.30
N SER A 132 -12.67 3.78 20.57
CA SER A 132 -12.38 5.15 21.00
C SER A 132 -10.87 5.44 20.93
N PRO A 133 -10.44 6.59 20.40
CA PRO A 133 -9.03 6.98 20.43
C PRO A 133 -8.48 7.00 21.86
N PRO A 134 -7.35 6.34 22.14
CA PRO A 134 -6.77 6.32 23.47
C PRO A 134 -6.15 7.67 23.84
N THR A 135 -6.06 7.98 25.13
CA THR A 135 -5.36 9.19 25.62
C THR A 135 -3.86 9.13 25.31
N ASN A 136 -3.24 7.97 25.57
CA ASN A 136 -1.83 7.74 25.24
C ASN A 136 -1.75 7.04 23.88
N LYS A 137 -0.98 7.61 22.96
CA LYS A 137 -0.80 7.04 21.63
C LYS A 137 0.34 6.04 21.60
N THR A 138 0.20 5.04 20.74
CA THR A 138 1.26 4.06 20.49
C THR A 138 2.16 4.58 19.38
N THR A 139 3.45 4.76 19.67
CA THR A 139 4.48 5.06 18.67
C THR A 139 4.71 3.86 17.76
N HIS A 140 4.97 4.10 16.48
CA HIS A 140 5.31 3.06 15.53
C HIS A 140 6.67 2.42 15.90
N GLY A 141 6.72 1.09 15.95
CA GLY A 141 7.94 0.35 16.28
C GLY A 141 8.89 0.11 15.10
N GLY A 142 8.65 0.77 13.95
CA GLY A 142 9.24 0.41 12.66
C GLY A 142 8.53 -0.76 11.97
N GLY A 143 8.89 -1.01 10.71
CA GLY A 143 8.30 -2.08 9.90
C GLY A 143 6.83 -1.82 9.54
N LEU A 144 6.03 -2.88 9.43
CA LEU A 144 4.62 -2.78 9.04
C LEU A 144 3.78 -2.03 10.07
N ILE A 145 3.05 -1.02 9.60
CA ILE A 145 2.07 -0.24 10.38
C ILE A 145 0.63 -0.38 9.86
N GLY A 146 0.46 -1.03 8.71
CA GLY A 146 -0.82 -1.26 8.08
C GLY A 146 -0.67 -2.09 6.82
N LEU A 147 -1.78 -2.20 6.08
CA LEU A 147 -1.86 -2.95 4.84
C LEU A 147 -2.59 -2.13 3.78
N MET A 148 -2.00 -2.02 2.59
CA MET A 148 -2.70 -1.47 1.43
C MET A 148 -3.81 -2.43 1.01
N VAL A 149 -4.84 -1.93 0.33
CA VAL A 149 -5.99 -2.78 -0.07
C VAL A 149 -5.63 -3.87 -1.08
N ASN A 150 -4.53 -3.72 -1.82
CA ASN A 150 -3.96 -4.77 -2.65
C ASN A 150 -3.08 -5.75 -1.86
N GLY A 151 -2.92 -5.58 -0.55
CA GLY A 151 -2.12 -6.48 0.27
C GLY A 151 -0.62 -6.19 0.26
N VAL A 152 -0.14 -5.08 -0.31
CA VAL A 152 1.24 -4.60 -0.13
C VAL A 152 1.40 -3.92 1.23
N GLY A 153 2.55 -4.09 1.85
CA GLY A 153 2.83 -3.56 3.19
C GLY A 153 2.87 -2.03 3.26
N ILE A 154 2.32 -1.46 4.31
CA ILE A 154 2.53 -0.06 4.70
C ILE A 154 3.61 -0.04 5.76
N TYR A 155 4.75 0.55 5.46
CA TYR A 155 5.84 0.69 6.41
C TYR A 155 5.77 2.02 7.13
N ASP A 156 6.32 2.02 8.33
CA ASP A 156 6.62 3.24 9.07
C ASP A 156 7.48 4.20 8.24
N LEU A 157 7.32 5.50 8.44
CA LEU A 157 8.03 6.53 7.68
C LEU A 157 9.56 6.54 7.90
N GLY A 158 10.07 5.80 8.89
CA GLY A 158 11.51 5.59 9.09
C GLY A 158 11.99 4.25 8.54
N ASP A 159 13.29 4.16 8.27
CA ASP A 159 13.94 2.98 7.67
C ASP A 159 14.75 2.13 8.67
N ALA A 160 14.48 2.32 9.97
CA ALA A 160 15.23 1.74 11.10
C ALA A 160 16.69 2.20 11.24
N PHE A 161 17.18 3.15 10.43
CA PHE A 161 18.45 3.83 10.68
C PHE A 161 18.24 5.08 11.52
N GLY A 162 19.22 5.36 12.36
CA GLY A 162 19.33 6.61 13.10
C GLY A 162 20.77 7.07 13.17
N PHE A 163 20.98 8.35 13.45
CA PHE A 163 22.31 8.89 13.64
C PHE A 163 22.94 8.35 14.91
N VAL A 164 24.09 7.70 14.78
CA VAL A 164 24.93 7.31 15.91
C VAL A 164 26.15 8.22 15.94
N GLN A 165 26.23 8.97 17.03
CA GLN A 165 27.27 9.96 17.25
C GLN A 165 28.56 9.30 17.74
N THR A 166 29.71 9.75 17.20
CA THR A 166 31.06 9.36 17.63
C THR A 166 31.82 10.49 18.33
N SER A 167 31.40 11.75 18.16
CA SER A 167 31.91 12.91 18.90
C SER A 167 30.82 13.94 19.13
N ALA A 168 30.87 14.64 20.27
CA ALA A 168 29.94 15.71 20.65
C ALA A 168 30.43 17.13 20.36
N SER A 169 31.70 17.30 20.01
CA SER A 169 32.26 18.60 19.68
C SER A 169 33.49 18.47 18.77
N PRO A 170 33.38 18.76 17.46
CA PRO A 170 32.12 18.95 16.72
C PRO A 170 31.30 17.65 16.69
N VAL A 171 29.99 17.75 16.40
CA VAL A 171 29.15 16.56 16.24
C VAL A 171 29.57 15.79 15.01
N THR A 172 30.05 14.55 15.19
CA THR A 172 30.40 13.63 14.10
C THR A 172 29.77 12.27 14.35
N GLY A 173 29.57 11.47 13.29
CA GLY A 173 28.94 10.16 13.39
C GLY A 173 28.51 9.61 12.03
N SER A 174 27.68 8.58 12.07
CA SER A 174 27.10 7.97 10.88
C SER A 174 25.72 7.41 11.18
N ASP A 175 24.88 7.29 10.16
CA ASP A 175 23.64 6.53 10.30
C ASP A 175 23.94 5.03 10.44
N VAL A 176 23.33 4.39 11.43
CA VAL A 176 23.49 2.95 11.71
C VAL A 176 22.12 2.30 11.83
N MET A 177 21.96 1.12 11.23
CA MET A 177 20.74 0.32 11.30
C MET A 177 20.52 -0.18 12.72
N GLY A 178 19.26 -0.18 13.16
CA GLY A 178 18.86 -0.79 14.42
C GLY A 178 19.51 -0.08 15.60
N ASN A 179 19.69 1.23 15.51
CA ASN A 179 20.26 2.10 16.54
C ASN A 179 19.81 1.67 17.95
N THR A 180 20.60 0.79 18.57
CA THR A 180 20.31 0.16 19.87
C THR A 180 20.72 1.06 21.03
N ASN A 181 21.38 2.19 20.74
CA ASN A 181 21.54 3.26 21.69
C ASN A 181 20.22 4.02 21.79
N ALA A 182 19.41 3.61 22.77
CA ALA A 182 18.09 4.16 23.12
C ALA A 182 18.08 5.65 23.50
N THR A 183 19.02 6.45 23.02
CA THR A 183 19.29 7.82 23.46
C THR A 183 19.44 8.84 22.33
N HIS A 184 19.46 8.47 21.04
CA HIS A 184 19.61 9.43 19.94
C HIS A 184 18.30 9.64 19.17
N PRO A 185 17.70 10.85 19.19
CA PRO A 185 16.35 11.10 18.65
C PRO A 185 16.32 11.36 17.12
N TRP A 186 17.44 11.15 16.43
CA TRP A 186 17.60 11.50 15.01
C TRP A 186 17.40 10.27 14.14
N TRP A 187 16.14 9.86 14.01
CA TRP A 187 15.71 8.78 13.12
C TRP A 187 15.59 9.25 11.69
N ARG A 188 16.14 8.46 10.77
CA ARG A 188 16.22 8.80 9.36
C ARG A 188 14.84 8.67 8.72
N ASP A 189 14.51 9.66 7.90
CA ASP A 189 13.34 9.63 7.03
C ASP A 189 13.64 8.73 5.84
N ALA A 190 12.82 7.67 5.69
CA ALA A 190 13.01 6.68 4.63
C ALA A 190 12.90 7.32 3.25
N LEU A 191 11.95 8.23 3.04
CA LEU A 191 11.80 8.87 1.72
C LEU A 191 13.03 9.74 1.40
N ALA A 192 13.55 10.47 2.38
CA ALA A 192 14.69 11.37 2.15
C ALA A 192 15.96 10.64 1.69
N VAL A 193 16.09 9.35 1.99
CA VAL A 193 17.34 8.60 1.76
C VAL A 193 17.16 7.41 0.83
N GLU A 194 16.02 6.71 0.91
CA GLU A 194 15.78 5.47 0.18
C GLU A 194 15.02 5.66 -1.14
N VAL A 195 14.47 6.86 -1.41
CA VAL A 195 13.77 7.18 -2.68
C VAL A 195 14.63 6.92 -3.93
N VAL A 196 15.95 6.84 -3.74
CA VAL A 196 16.91 6.46 -4.78
C VAL A 196 16.80 5.00 -5.21
N THR A 197 16.09 4.17 -4.45
CA THR A 197 15.87 2.72 -4.67
C THR A 197 14.42 2.37 -4.99
N PHE A 198 13.50 3.36 -4.88
CA PHE A 198 12.09 3.16 -5.14
C PHE A 198 11.85 2.94 -6.63
N ASP A 199 10.94 2.02 -6.92
CA ASP A 199 10.40 1.86 -8.25
C ASP A 199 9.48 3.04 -8.63
N PRO A 200 9.04 3.14 -9.88
CA PRO A 200 8.14 4.23 -10.29
C PRO A 200 6.80 4.24 -9.54
N GLY A 201 6.38 3.09 -9.01
CA GLY A 201 5.20 2.97 -8.16
C GLY A 201 5.38 3.52 -6.75
N PHE A 202 6.60 3.94 -6.38
CA PHE A 202 7.02 4.45 -5.06
C PHE A 202 7.09 3.40 -3.95
N ALA A 203 7.26 2.12 -4.33
CA ALA A 203 7.58 1.05 -3.40
C ALA A 203 8.97 0.49 -3.67
N HIS A 204 9.49 -0.24 -2.69
CA HIS A 204 10.76 -0.96 -2.82
C HIS A 204 10.78 -2.15 -1.88
N GLN A 205 11.95 -2.79 -1.77
CA GLN A 205 12.17 -3.91 -0.87
C GLN A 205 13.59 -3.86 -0.29
N PRO A 206 13.77 -4.26 0.98
CA PRO A 206 15.09 -4.43 1.54
C PRO A 206 15.57 -5.87 1.27
N GLY A 207 16.89 -6.04 1.11
CA GLY A 207 17.48 -7.33 0.78
C GLY A 207 17.36 -8.44 1.81
N ILE A 208 16.99 -8.12 3.05
CA ILE A 208 16.99 -9.08 4.15
C ILE A 208 15.81 -10.04 4.06
N ASN A 209 14.62 -9.53 3.71
CA ASN A 209 13.40 -10.33 3.62
C ASN A 209 12.69 -10.23 2.26
N GLY A 210 13.13 -9.31 1.37
CA GLY A 210 12.49 -9.06 0.08
C GLY A 210 11.04 -8.59 0.21
N GLN A 211 10.65 -8.02 1.35
CA GLN A 211 9.30 -7.52 1.56
C GLN A 211 9.10 -6.23 0.76
N TYR A 212 8.24 -6.28 -0.24
CA TYR A 212 7.84 -5.13 -1.03
C TYR A 212 6.84 -4.27 -0.25
N HIS A 213 7.10 -2.96 -0.16
CA HIS A 213 6.32 -2.07 0.71
C HIS A 213 6.45 -0.58 0.33
N TYR A 214 5.57 0.22 0.91
CA TYR A 214 5.52 1.68 0.77
C TYR A 214 5.93 2.38 2.06
N HIS A 215 6.82 3.37 1.96
CA HIS A 215 7.08 4.37 3.01
C HIS A 215 6.31 5.68 2.80
N ALA A 216 5.94 5.98 1.55
CA ALA A 216 5.30 7.22 1.14
C ALA A 216 4.05 6.96 0.29
N GLU A 217 3.71 7.87 -0.63
CA GLU A 217 2.52 7.70 -1.44
C GLU A 217 2.62 6.48 -2.38
N PRO A 218 1.56 5.64 -2.50
CA PRO A 218 1.60 4.46 -3.34
C PRO A 218 1.11 4.77 -4.76
N LYS A 219 1.93 5.43 -5.60
CA LYS A 219 1.52 5.97 -6.91
C LYS A 219 0.87 4.94 -7.83
N ALA A 220 1.48 3.76 -7.96
CA ALA A 220 0.94 2.70 -8.81
C ALA A 220 -0.40 2.16 -8.30
N LEU A 221 -0.55 2.03 -6.98
CA LEU A 221 -1.82 1.61 -6.36
C LEU A 221 -2.90 2.68 -6.53
N ARG A 222 -2.57 3.97 -6.37
CA ARG A 222 -3.50 5.08 -6.61
C ARG A 222 -4.08 4.99 -8.02
N HIS A 223 -3.23 4.78 -9.03
CA HIS A 223 -3.69 4.55 -10.40
C HIS A 223 -4.51 3.25 -10.54
N GLN A 224 -4.07 2.14 -9.93
CA GLN A 224 -4.76 0.84 -9.96
C GLN A 224 -6.19 0.92 -9.42
N LEU A 225 -6.42 1.77 -8.41
CA LEU A 225 -7.73 1.99 -7.79
C LEU A 225 -8.55 3.09 -8.46
N GLY A 226 -8.03 3.70 -9.54
CA GLY A 226 -8.72 4.77 -10.26
C GLY A 226 -8.80 6.08 -9.48
N ASP A 227 -7.89 6.32 -8.54
CA ASP A 227 -7.71 7.64 -7.91
C ASP A 227 -7.27 8.68 -8.97
N ASN A 228 -7.10 9.92 -8.53
CA ASN A 228 -6.70 11.09 -9.30
C ASN A 228 -5.24 11.00 -9.84
N MET A 229 -4.91 9.96 -10.61
CA MET A 229 -3.56 9.61 -11.06
C MET A 229 -3.56 9.11 -12.51
N LYS A 230 -2.72 9.73 -13.35
CA LYS A 230 -2.38 9.24 -14.70
C LYS A 230 -1.20 8.29 -14.63
N ALA A 231 -1.18 7.32 -15.54
CA ALA A 231 -0.01 6.51 -15.82
C ALA A 231 0.37 6.69 -17.29
N LEU A 232 1.64 7.03 -17.54
CA LEU A 232 2.23 7.02 -18.87
C LEU A 232 3.27 5.91 -18.93
N TYR A 233 3.11 5.05 -19.92
CA TYR A 233 4.03 3.95 -20.15
C TYR A 233 5.06 4.27 -21.23
N ASP A 234 6.31 3.96 -20.94
CA ASP A 234 7.43 4.02 -21.88
C ASP A 234 7.74 2.62 -22.42
N ALA A 235 7.40 2.40 -23.70
CA ALA A 235 7.67 1.14 -24.40
C ALA A 235 9.14 0.85 -24.65
N THR A 236 10.01 1.86 -24.61
CA THR A 236 11.45 1.67 -24.79
C THR A 236 12.05 1.01 -23.55
N ASN A 237 11.65 1.46 -22.37
CA ASN A 237 12.22 1.04 -21.09
C ASN A 237 11.28 0.17 -20.26
N HIS A 238 10.15 -0.25 -20.83
CA HIS A 238 9.11 -1.03 -20.16
C HIS A 238 8.66 -0.48 -18.81
N THR A 239 8.75 0.84 -18.60
CA THR A 239 8.52 1.47 -17.30
C THR A 239 7.31 2.40 -17.31
N TYR A 240 6.77 2.69 -16.14
CA TYR A 240 5.69 3.65 -15.96
C TYR A 240 6.19 4.94 -15.33
N SER A 241 5.48 6.02 -15.61
CA SER A 241 5.54 7.27 -14.86
C SER A 241 4.14 7.63 -14.41
N TYR A 242 4.02 8.13 -13.17
CA TYR A 242 2.75 8.44 -12.53
C TYR A 242 2.69 9.91 -12.15
N THR A 243 1.61 10.59 -12.55
CA THR A 243 1.41 12.03 -12.32
C THR A 243 -0.02 12.33 -11.90
N GLU A 244 -0.21 13.36 -11.10
CA GLU A 244 -1.54 13.77 -10.64
C GLU A 244 -2.48 14.09 -11.80
N ASP A 245 -3.73 13.62 -11.69
CA ASP A 245 -4.82 14.01 -12.59
C ASP A 245 -5.79 14.96 -11.89
N THR A 246 -5.61 16.25 -12.13
CA THR A 246 -6.49 17.29 -11.57
C THR A 246 -7.64 17.67 -12.51
N SER A 247 -7.81 16.98 -13.64
CA SER A 247 -8.82 17.35 -14.65
C SER A 247 -10.26 16.99 -14.26
N ASN A 248 -10.44 15.92 -13.47
CA ASN A 248 -11.73 15.50 -12.94
C ASN A 248 -11.57 15.02 -11.49
N LEU A 249 -11.33 15.98 -10.60
CA LEU A 249 -11.00 15.70 -9.22
C LEU A 249 -12.18 15.07 -8.48
N HIS A 250 -11.93 13.94 -7.81
CA HIS A 250 -12.90 13.22 -7.00
C HIS A 250 -12.29 12.77 -5.67
N HIS A 251 -13.13 12.46 -4.67
CA HIS A 251 -12.64 12.00 -3.38
C HIS A 251 -11.81 10.73 -3.60
N SER A 252 -10.59 10.69 -3.03
CA SER A 252 -9.73 9.53 -3.18
C SER A 252 -10.40 8.27 -2.60
N PRO A 253 -10.13 7.07 -3.15
CA PRO A 253 -10.61 5.82 -2.57
C PRO A 253 -9.81 5.45 -1.30
N ILE A 254 -10.30 4.47 -0.55
CA ILE A 254 -9.52 3.81 0.50
C ILE A 254 -8.33 3.08 -0.16
N LEU A 255 -7.12 3.52 0.17
CA LEU A 255 -5.86 2.91 -0.29
C LEU A 255 -5.39 1.80 0.64
N GLY A 256 -5.75 1.85 1.91
CA GLY A 256 -5.31 0.88 2.90
C GLY A 256 -5.96 1.05 4.26
N TRP A 257 -5.54 0.20 5.19
CA TRP A 257 -6.00 0.17 6.57
C TRP A 257 -4.81 0.13 7.51
N SER A 258 -4.84 1.02 8.50
CA SER A 258 -3.86 1.06 9.58
C SER A 258 -4.15 -0.04 10.60
N PHE A 259 -3.13 -0.49 11.34
CA PHE A 259 -3.29 -1.47 12.42
C PHE A 259 -4.05 -0.97 13.64
N ASP A 260 -4.43 0.31 13.69
CA ASP A 260 -5.42 0.82 14.64
C ASP A 260 -6.87 0.75 14.15
N GLY A 261 -7.10 0.32 12.90
CA GLY A 261 -8.43 0.12 12.32
C GLY A 261 -8.99 1.30 11.54
N TYR A 262 -8.28 2.42 11.42
CA TYR A 262 -8.74 3.54 10.60
C TYR A 262 -8.35 3.39 9.12
N PRO A 263 -9.22 3.84 8.19
CA PRO A 263 -8.92 3.82 6.77
C PRO A 263 -7.85 4.87 6.43
N ILE A 264 -7.11 4.59 5.36
CA ILE A 264 -6.11 5.46 4.77
C ILE A 264 -6.58 5.79 3.36
N TYR A 265 -6.77 7.07 3.07
CA TYR A 265 -7.21 7.57 1.77
C TYR A 265 -6.04 8.16 0.97
N GLY A 266 -6.24 8.33 -0.34
CA GLY A 266 -5.38 9.17 -1.17
C GLY A 266 -5.45 10.65 -0.77
N PRO A 267 -4.75 11.55 -1.49
CA PRO A 267 -4.53 12.92 -1.04
C PRO A 267 -5.73 13.85 -1.19
N TYR A 268 -6.85 13.39 -1.74
CA TYR A 268 -8.00 14.23 -2.01
C TYR A 268 -9.21 13.86 -1.15
N GLY A 269 -9.79 14.87 -0.52
CA GLY A 269 -10.99 14.73 0.32
C GLY A 269 -11.87 15.98 0.23
N TYR A 270 -13.01 15.95 0.93
CA TYR A 270 -13.93 17.10 0.98
C TYR A 270 -13.29 18.32 1.65
N SER A 271 -13.48 19.51 1.09
CA SER A 271 -12.91 20.76 1.61
C SER A 271 -13.49 21.12 2.97
N SER A 272 -14.78 20.88 3.18
CA SER A 272 -15.40 20.86 4.50
C SER A 272 -15.43 19.43 5.01
N SER A 273 -14.84 19.20 6.19
CA SER A 273 -14.70 17.84 6.73
C SER A 273 -16.04 17.13 6.98
N MET A 274 -17.12 17.87 7.25
CA MET A 274 -18.43 17.30 7.58
C MET A 274 -19.50 17.55 6.50
N ASP A 275 -19.10 17.91 5.29
CA ASP A 275 -20.03 18.15 4.18
C ASP A 275 -19.55 17.48 2.88
N ALA A 276 -20.22 16.38 2.53
CA ALA A 276 -19.95 15.62 1.31
C ALA A 276 -20.35 16.34 0.02
N ASN A 277 -21.09 17.46 0.11
CA ASN A 277 -21.41 18.31 -1.04
C ASN A 277 -20.37 19.43 -1.25
N SER A 278 -19.43 19.59 -0.32
CA SER A 278 -18.34 20.56 -0.48
C SER A 278 -17.38 20.12 -1.57
N ALA A 279 -16.63 21.07 -2.13
CA ALA A 279 -15.66 20.78 -3.19
C ALA A 279 -14.62 19.75 -2.71
N VAL A 280 -14.15 18.89 -3.59
CA VAL A 280 -12.98 18.04 -3.33
C VAL A 280 -11.71 18.89 -3.44
N THR A 281 -10.77 18.72 -2.53
CA THR A 281 -9.48 19.42 -2.53
C THR A 281 -8.36 18.53 -2.01
N ARG A 282 -7.11 18.93 -2.29
CA ARG A 282 -5.93 18.27 -1.75
C ARG A 282 -5.83 18.53 -0.25
N MET A 283 -5.71 17.49 0.55
CA MET A 283 -5.51 17.59 1.99
C MET A 283 -4.11 18.15 2.30
N ARG A 284 -4.07 19.23 3.08
CA ARG A 284 -2.82 19.89 3.49
C ARG A 284 -2.32 19.29 4.79
N THR A 285 -1.11 18.74 4.75
CA THR A 285 -0.35 18.34 5.95
C THR A 285 -0.14 19.55 6.88
N GLY A 286 -0.15 19.30 8.19
CA GLY A 286 0.26 20.30 9.19
C GLY A 286 1.77 20.38 9.39
N PHE A 287 2.57 19.59 8.67
CA PHE A 287 4.02 19.54 8.85
C PHE A 287 4.79 20.44 7.89
N VAL A 288 5.86 21.05 8.40
CA VAL A 288 6.80 21.91 7.64
C VAL A 288 8.24 21.64 8.05
N LEU A 289 9.22 22.00 7.23
CA LEU A 289 10.63 21.92 7.62
C LEU A 289 10.96 22.96 8.70
N ARG A 290 11.91 22.62 9.56
CA ARG A 290 12.48 23.50 10.59
C ARG A 290 13.54 24.42 9.99
N ASP A 291 13.10 25.34 9.15
CA ASP A 291 13.94 26.27 8.37
C ASP A 291 13.90 27.72 8.90
N GLY A 292 13.20 27.98 10.01
CA GLY A 292 13.01 29.31 10.58
C GLY A 292 11.74 30.01 10.12
N THR A 293 11.08 29.51 9.07
CA THR A 293 9.77 30.02 8.66
C THR A 293 8.68 29.48 9.58
N ASN A 294 7.49 30.09 9.55
CA ASN A 294 6.32 29.64 10.32
C ASN A 294 6.54 29.52 11.85
N GLY A 295 7.53 30.24 12.41
CA GLY A 295 7.86 30.18 13.83
C GLY A 295 8.65 28.95 14.25
N THR A 296 9.15 28.16 13.29
CA THR A 296 10.02 27.02 13.55
C THR A 296 11.42 27.47 13.96
N THR A 297 12.16 26.60 14.65
CA THR A 297 13.61 26.77 14.81
C THR A 297 14.31 26.60 13.47
N ASN A 298 15.28 27.45 13.12
CA ASN A 298 16.10 27.25 11.92
C ASN A 298 17.26 26.29 12.21
N VAL A 299 17.04 25.00 11.97
CA VAL A 299 18.02 23.94 12.27
C VAL A 299 19.30 24.08 11.45
N SER A 300 19.24 24.70 10.27
CA SER A 300 20.44 25.00 9.47
C SER A 300 21.34 26.03 10.12
N SER A 301 20.80 26.93 10.94
CA SER A 301 21.57 27.95 11.67
C SER A 301 21.92 27.52 13.09
N THR A 302 21.01 26.87 13.80
CA THR A 302 21.19 26.51 15.23
C THR A 302 21.78 25.12 15.42
N GLY A 303 21.85 24.31 14.36
CA GLY A 303 22.14 22.89 14.44
C GLY A 303 20.97 22.08 15.04
N ARG A 304 21.15 20.76 15.04
CA ARG A 304 20.23 19.77 15.57
C ARG A 304 20.39 19.62 17.09
N THR A 305 20.12 20.70 17.82
CA THR A 305 20.29 20.81 19.28
C THR A 305 18.96 20.84 20.04
N THR A 306 17.85 20.89 19.31
CA THR A 306 16.49 20.93 19.85
C THR A 306 15.57 20.00 19.07
N LEU A 307 14.52 19.48 19.72
CA LEU A 307 13.43 18.75 19.07
C LEU A 307 12.15 19.59 19.05
N PRO A 308 11.35 19.51 17.98
CA PRO A 308 10.00 20.06 17.99
C PRO A 308 9.14 19.23 18.97
N LYS A 309 8.11 19.85 19.53
CA LYS A 309 7.29 19.27 20.60
C LYS A 309 6.74 17.87 20.26
N TRP A 310 6.16 17.68 19.08
CA TRP A 310 5.62 16.39 18.66
C TRP A 310 6.69 15.27 18.64
N ALA A 311 7.90 15.57 18.16
CA ALA A 311 9.00 14.60 18.10
C ALA A 311 9.54 14.34 19.50
N ALA A 312 9.68 15.37 20.33
CA ALA A 312 10.08 15.20 21.73
C ALA A 312 9.13 14.27 22.51
N ILE A 313 7.82 14.34 22.25
CA ILE A 313 6.84 13.41 22.84
C ILE A 313 7.06 11.99 22.31
N THR A 314 7.17 11.83 21.00
CA THR A 314 7.27 10.53 20.34
C THR A 314 8.54 9.78 20.74
N GLU A 315 9.65 10.49 20.89
CA GLU A 315 10.97 9.96 21.27
C GLU A 315 11.16 9.87 22.79
N GLY A 316 10.17 10.26 23.61
CA GLY A 316 10.25 10.20 25.08
C GLY A 316 11.11 11.30 25.73
N PHE A 317 11.42 12.38 25.01
CA PHE A 317 12.16 13.54 25.52
C PHE A 317 11.27 14.56 26.26
N ALA A 318 9.93 14.41 26.22
CA ALA A 318 8.99 15.33 26.86
C ALA A 318 8.70 15.03 28.36
N THR A 319 8.91 13.81 28.86
CA THR A 319 8.57 13.43 30.25
C THR A 319 9.44 12.28 30.82
N PRO A 320 10.03 12.37 32.04
CA PRO A 320 10.44 13.57 32.76
C PRO A 320 11.99 13.70 32.86
N VAL A 321 12.48 14.92 32.59
CA VAL A 321 13.74 15.57 33.03
C VAL A 321 15.12 15.02 32.65
N ASN A 322 15.31 13.82 32.11
CA ASN A 322 16.71 13.35 31.89
C ASN A 322 17.35 13.80 30.56
N TYR A 323 16.56 14.18 29.56
CA TYR A 323 17.08 14.39 28.20
C TYR A 323 16.78 15.76 27.59
N ALA A 324 15.86 16.52 28.18
CA ALA A 324 15.61 17.92 27.80
C ALA A 324 15.97 18.85 28.97
N SER A 325 16.76 19.90 28.70
CA SER A 325 17.22 20.85 29.73
C SER A 325 16.24 22.00 29.96
N GLN A 326 15.49 22.37 28.92
CA GLN A 326 14.47 23.42 28.97
C GLN A 326 13.52 23.31 27.78
N THR A 327 12.34 23.93 27.91
CA THR A 327 11.45 24.22 26.79
C THR A 327 11.66 25.68 26.36
N LEU A 328 11.92 25.91 25.08
CA LEU A 328 12.04 27.24 24.49
C LEU A 328 10.69 27.96 24.44
N SER A 329 10.70 29.28 24.25
CA SER A 329 9.48 30.09 24.12
C SER A 329 8.61 29.69 22.92
N ASN A 330 9.22 29.14 21.87
CA ASN A 330 8.49 28.59 20.72
C ASN A 330 7.90 27.19 20.99
N GLY A 331 8.23 26.54 22.11
CA GLY A 331 7.77 25.20 22.48
C GLY A 331 8.73 24.06 22.18
N ASP A 332 9.91 24.34 21.62
CA ASP A 332 10.92 23.31 21.33
C ASP A 332 11.63 22.83 22.60
N TYR A 333 12.03 21.57 22.60
CA TYR A 333 12.76 20.96 23.71
C TYR A 333 14.25 21.01 23.42
N VAL A 334 15.01 21.70 24.28
CA VAL A 334 16.48 21.75 24.19
C VAL A 334 17.05 20.46 24.71
N LEU A 335 17.90 19.81 23.91
CA LEU A 335 18.55 18.57 24.30
C LEU A 335 19.58 18.83 25.40
N ALA A 336 19.46 18.14 26.54
CA ALA A 336 20.22 18.44 27.76
C ALA A 336 21.72 18.11 27.66
N SER A 337 22.08 17.20 26.75
CA SER A 337 23.45 16.77 26.54
C SER A 337 23.82 16.87 25.06
N ALA A 338 25.04 17.32 24.78
CA ALA A 338 25.59 17.31 23.43
C ALA A 338 25.72 15.90 22.82
N THR A 339 25.62 14.86 23.66
CA THR A 339 25.50 13.45 23.23
C THR A 339 24.16 13.12 22.58
N PHE A 340 23.18 14.03 22.57
CA PHE A 340 21.91 13.83 21.86
C PHE A 340 21.83 14.70 20.59
N TYR A 341 22.81 15.56 20.37
CA TYR A 341 22.80 16.46 19.22
C TYR A 341 22.93 15.66 17.91
N GLY A 342 22.20 16.12 16.90
CA GLY A 342 22.33 15.62 15.55
C GLY A 342 23.45 16.34 14.80
N PRO A 343 23.88 15.81 13.65
CA PRO A 343 24.88 16.45 12.82
C PRO A 343 24.36 17.78 12.28
N THR A 344 25.25 18.69 11.88
CA THR A 344 24.84 19.93 11.19
C THR A 344 24.24 19.62 9.81
N THR A 345 23.47 20.54 9.24
CA THR A 345 22.80 20.32 7.95
C THR A 345 23.76 20.26 6.75
N ASN A 346 25.02 20.67 6.95
CA ASN A 346 26.11 20.59 5.98
C ASN A 346 27.16 19.53 6.36
N TYR A 347 26.92 18.71 7.39
CA TYR A 347 27.83 17.63 7.76
C TYR A 347 27.93 16.61 6.63
N THR A 348 29.16 16.24 6.28
CA THR A 348 29.46 15.23 5.26
C THR A 348 30.36 14.14 5.83
N THR A 349 30.00 12.88 5.64
CA THR A 349 30.90 11.77 5.94
C THR A 349 31.97 11.63 4.85
N THR A 350 33.20 11.28 5.22
CA THR A 350 34.30 11.04 4.26
C THR A 350 34.28 9.58 3.79
N GLY A 351 34.36 9.34 2.48
CA GLY A 351 34.44 7.99 1.90
C GLY A 351 33.81 7.91 0.49
N PRO A 352 33.86 6.74 -0.17
CA PRO A 352 33.34 6.54 -1.54
C PRO A 352 31.83 6.83 -1.71
N GLN A 353 31.10 6.99 -0.61
CA GLN A 353 29.66 7.27 -0.53
C GLN A 353 29.35 8.46 0.40
N GLY A 354 30.22 9.48 0.44
CA GLY A 354 30.03 10.64 1.31
C GLY A 354 28.63 11.23 1.19
N ALA A 355 27.87 11.22 2.29
CA ALA A 355 26.49 11.69 2.34
C ALA A 355 26.44 13.06 3.02
N THR A 356 25.69 14.01 2.45
CA THR A 356 25.38 15.28 3.11
C THR A 356 24.15 15.11 3.99
N TYR A 357 24.22 15.55 5.24
CA TYR A 357 23.17 15.39 6.23
C TYR A 357 22.19 16.57 6.21
N SER A 358 21.62 16.84 5.03
CA SER A 358 20.75 17.99 4.74
C SER A 358 19.51 18.07 5.64
N LEU A 359 18.92 19.27 5.72
CA LEU A 359 17.61 19.47 6.35
C LEU A 359 16.56 18.57 5.68
N GLY A 360 15.70 17.95 6.48
CA GLY A 360 14.69 16.99 6.02
C GLY A 360 15.19 15.55 5.91
N ARG A 361 16.46 15.28 6.24
CA ARG A 361 17.00 13.91 6.33
C ARG A 361 16.42 13.14 7.52
N TYR A 362 16.19 13.85 8.62
CA TYR A 362 15.68 13.24 9.84
C TYR A 362 14.23 13.61 10.06
N ILE A 363 13.50 12.69 10.65
CA ILE A 363 12.11 12.85 11.05
C ILE A 363 11.95 14.06 11.99
N GLY A 364 12.91 14.28 12.90
CA GLY A 364 12.96 15.43 13.81
C GLY A 364 13.30 16.79 13.15
N ASP A 365 13.57 16.82 11.84
CA ASP A 365 13.76 18.05 11.06
C ASP A 365 12.42 18.70 10.67
N TYR A 366 11.29 18.02 10.88
CA TYR A 366 9.96 18.53 10.58
C TYR A 366 9.24 19.02 11.83
N ASP A 367 8.48 20.09 11.70
CA ASP A 367 7.68 20.71 12.73
C ASP A 367 6.19 20.56 12.47
N TYR A 368 5.37 20.61 13.52
CA TYR A 368 3.92 20.58 13.39
C TYR A 368 3.34 21.98 13.63
N LEU A 369 2.68 22.55 12.63
CA LEU A 369 2.13 23.91 12.65
C LEU A 369 1.11 24.13 13.78
N GLY A 370 0.40 23.08 14.22
CA GLY A 370 -0.50 23.17 15.37
C GLY A 370 0.22 23.49 16.68
N ASP A 371 1.47 23.04 16.84
CA ASP A 371 2.33 23.43 17.97
C ASP A 371 2.90 24.85 17.81
N ARG A 372 2.74 25.47 16.63
CA ARG A 372 3.15 26.86 16.32
C ARG A 372 1.98 27.84 16.30
N GLY A 373 0.87 27.50 16.95
CA GLY A 373 -0.31 28.34 17.07
C GLY A 373 -1.11 28.50 15.78
N LYS A 374 -0.85 27.69 14.75
CA LYS A 374 -1.66 27.66 13.53
C LYS A 374 -2.88 26.75 13.74
N THR A 375 -4.00 27.15 13.14
CA THR A 375 -5.29 26.47 13.30
C THR A 375 -5.55 25.44 12.20
N GLN A 376 -5.89 24.21 12.58
CA GLN A 376 -6.40 23.16 11.68
C GLN A 376 -7.73 23.58 11.04
N GLY A 377 -7.96 23.20 9.79
CA GLY A 377 -9.07 23.64 8.95
C GLY A 377 -8.88 25.02 8.33
N VAL A 378 -7.89 25.81 8.80
CA VAL A 378 -7.56 27.13 8.25
C VAL A 378 -6.23 27.08 7.51
N HIS A 379 -5.16 26.75 8.23
CA HIS A 379 -3.79 26.78 7.70
C HIS A 379 -3.38 25.43 7.07
N PHE A 380 -3.89 24.34 7.63
CA PHE A 380 -3.66 22.96 7.21
C PHE A 380 -4.91 22.14 7.56
N ASP A 381 -5.06 20.94 7.00
CA ASP A 381 -6.30 20.14 7.16
C ASP A 381 -6.11 18.95 8.10
N LEU A 382 -4.89 18.43 8.20
CA LEU A 382 -4.58 17.18 8.91
C LEU A 382 -3.91 17.44 10.27
N ASP A 383 -4.25 16.60 11.24
CA ASP A 383 -3.69 16.66 12.58
C ASP A 383 -2.26 16.12 12.65
N VAL A 384 -1.69 16.04 13.87
CA VAL A 384 -0.32 15.55 14.10
C VAL A 384 -0.13 14.07 13.72
N TYR A 385 -1.21 13.30 13.60
CA TYR A 385 -1.19 11.90 13.17
C TYR A 385 -1.42 11.75 11.66
N ASN A 386 -1.51 12.87 10.93
CA ASN A 386 -1.77 12.95 9.50
C ASN A 386 -3.18 12.51 9.09
N GLY A 387 -4.17 12.77 9.94
CA GLY A 387 -5.56 12.49 9.63
C GLY A 387 -6.51 13.57 10.10
N ARG A 388 -7.81 13.32 9.91
CA ARG A 388 -8.89 14.15 10.45
C ARG A 388 -10.17 13.35 10.58
N THR A 389 -11.08 13.79 11.43
CA THR A 389 -12.47 13.32 11.40
C THR A 389 -13.21 14.00 10.26
N CYS A 390 -13.75 13.21 9.34
CA CYS A 390 -14.52 13.69 8.20
C CYS A 390 -15.53 12.67 7.68
N VAL A 391 -16.53 13.15 6.95
CA VAL A 391 -17.36 12.31 6.07
C VAL A 391 -16.56 11.89 4.84
N THR A 392 -16.84 10.70 4.33
CA THR A 392 -16.28 10.16 3.07
C THR A 392 -17.39 9.43 2.31
N PRO A 393 -17.20 9.06 1.04
CA PRO A 393 -18.19 8.26 0.31
C PRO A 393 -18.58 6.96 1.03
N GLU A 394 -17.63 6.31 1.70
CA GLU A 394 -17.85 5.06 2.43
C GLU A 394 -18.32 5.26 3.87
N PHE A 395 -18.04 6.43 4.46
CA PHE A 395 -18.43 6.82 5.82
C PHE A 395 -19.24 8.13 5.80
N PRO A 396 -20.50 8.10 5.35
CA PRO A 396 -21.34 9.30 5.25
C PRO A 396 -21.69 9.92 6.62
N GLU A 397 -21.62 9.13 7.69
CA GLU A 397 -21.81 9.59 9.07
C GLU A 397 -20.49 10.11 9.70
N GLY A 398 -19.38 9.99 8.99
CA GLY A 398 -18.06 10.39 9.45
C GLY A 398 -17.24 9.25 10.06
N THR A 399 -15.93 9.32 9.86
CA THR A 399 -14.91 8.54 10.55
C THR A 399 -13.67 9.40 10.74
N TYR A 400 -12.78 9.03 11.66
CA TYR A 400 -11.40 9.46 11.53
C TYR A 400 -10.73 8.71 10.38
N ALA A 401 -9.93 9.40 9.58
CA ALA A 401 -9.24 8.86 8.44
C ALA A 401 -7.85 9.48 8.30
N TYR A 402 -6.86 8.65 7.93
CA TYR A 402 -5.55 9.10 7.51
C TYR A 402 -5.57 9.45 6.02
N PHE A 403 -4.69 10.34 5.60
CA PHE A 403 -4.59 10.75 4.21
C PHE A 403 -3.15 10.68 3.73
N VAL A 404 -2.96 10.16 2.52
CA VAL A 404 -1.72 10.38 1.79
C VAL A 404 -1.50 11.88 1.62
N THR A 405 -0.29 12.37 1.82
CA THR A 405 0.02 13.80 1.68
C THR A 405 1.02 14.05 0.56
N ILE A 406 0.63 14.95 -0.34
CA ILE A 406 1.46 15.47 -1.42
C ILE A 406 1.54 16.99 -1.32
N ASP A 407 2.57 17.63 -1.90
CA ASP A 407 2.68 19.08 -2.05
C ASP A 407 1.83 19.60 -3.23
N SER A 408 1.89 20.90 -3.50
CA SER A 408 1.16 21.50 -4.64
C SER A 408 1.67 21.06 -6.01
N SER A 409 2.84 20.44 -6.07
CA SER A 409 3.47 19.93 -7.30
C SER A 409 3.22 18.43 -7.49
N GLY A 410 2.54 17.77 -6.55
CA GLY A 410 2.27 16.33 -6.58
C GLY A 410 3.44 15.45 -6.11
N ASN A 411 4.39 16.02 -5.37
CA ASN A 411 5.44 15.25 -4.71
C ASN A 411 4.99 14.84 -3.30
N PRO A 412 5.44 13.71 -2.74
CA PRO A 412 5.10 13.34 -1.37
C PRO A 412 5.53 14.44 -0.38
N ALA A 413 4.64 14.77 0.54
CA ALA A 413 4.88 15.71 1.62
C ALA A 413 4.83 14.98 2.96
N PHE A 414 5.77 15.27 3.87
CA PHE A 414 5.83 14.64 5.18
C PHE A 414 4.50 14.81 5.95
N PRO A 415 4.00 13.78 6.66
CA PRO A 415 4.59 12.46 6.93
C PRO A 415 4.12 11.36 5.96
N TYR A 416 3.67 11.76 4.77
CA TYR A 416 3.31 10.92 3.62
C TYR A 416 2.04 10.09 3.73
N MET A 417 1.80 9.39 4.83
CA MET A 417 0.62 8.56 5.06
C MET A 417 0.09 8.67 6.49
N LEU A 418 0.91 8.31 7.47
CA LEU A 418 0.60 8.43 8.90
C LEU A 418 1.71 9.20 9.60
N GLY A 419 1.37 9.92 10.67
CA GLY A 419 2.39 10.42 11.61
C GLY A 419 3.14 9.27 12.30
N LYS A 420 4.04 9.59 13.24
CA LYS A 420 4.86 8.57 13.93
C LYS A 420 4.13 7.78 15.02
N GLN A 421 2.84 8.07 15.23
CA GLN A 421 1.98 7.41 16.20
C GLN A 421 0.60 7.14 15.61
N TYR A 422 -0.03 6.05 16.06
CA TYR A 422 -1.43 5.77 15.76
C TYR A 422 -2.35 6.74 16.50
N CYS A 423 -3.34 7.28 15.80
CA CYS A 423 -4.47 8.01 16.40
C CYS A 423 -5.37 7.06 17.22
N GLY A 424 -5.65 5.86 16.71
CA GLY A 424 -6.47 4.85 17.37
C GLY A 424 -5.67 3.89 18.27
N THR A 425 -6.36 2.86 18.78
CA THR A 425 -5.70 1.80 19.56
C THR A 425 -5.12 0.76 18.61
N LYS A 426 -3.79 0.66 18.55
CA LYS A 426 -3.10 -0.38 17.76
C LYS A 426 -3.44 -1.78 18.27
N THR A 427 -4.23 -2.54 17.51
CA THR A 427 -4.58 -3.93 17.82
C THR A 427 -4.39 -4.90 16.66
N GLY A 428 -4.19 -4.37 15.45
CA GLY A 428 -3.81 -5.12 14.26
C GLY A 428 -2.32 -5.52 14.26
N THR A 429 -2.03 -6.59 13.52
CA THR A 429 -0.70 -7.20 13.42
C THR A 429 -0.62 -8.21 12.27
N THR A 430 0.61 -8.50 11.82
CA THR A 430 0.95 -9.67 10.99
C THR A 430 1.72 -10.75 11.77
N THR A 431 2.17 -10.44 12.98
CA THR A 431 2.96 -11.35 13.82
C THR A 431 2.05 -12.24 14.66
N GLY A 432 2.29 -13.55 14.61
CA GLY A 432 1.60 -14.52 15.47
C GLY A 432 0.09 -14.64 15.21
N VAL A 433 -0.37 -14.28 14.01
CA VAL A 433 -1.80 -14.31 13.69
C VAL A 433 -2.26 -15.75 13.45
N THR A 434 -3.36 -16.11 14.11
CA THR A 434 -4.12 -17.34 13.86
C THR A 434 -5.56 -16.98 13.49
N VAL A 435 -6.17 -17.80 12.61
CA VAL A 435 -7.59 -17.69 12.26
C VAL A 435 -8.37 -18.71 13.08
N PRO A 436 -9.43 -18.32 13.80
CA PRO A 436 -10.28 -19.25 14.52
C PRO A 436 -10.85 -20.35 13.59
N GLY A 437 -10.91 -21.59 14.08
CA GLY A 437 -11.42 -22.73 13.30
C GLY A 437 -12.96 -22.74 13.12
N SER A 438 -13.70 -21.92 13.87
CA SER A 438 -15.15 -21.75 13.77
C SER A 438 -15.53 -20.28 14.01
N GLY A 439 -16.72 -19.88 13.55
CA GLY A 439 -17.21 -18.50 13.71
C GLY A 439 -16.57 -17.47 12.76
N VAL A 440 -15.82 -17.93 11.75
CA VAL A 440 -15.21 -17.09 10.72
C VAL A 440 -15.93 -17.30 9.40
N THR A 441 -16.25 -16.21 8.71
CA THR A 441 -16.82 -16.19 7.37
C THR A 441 -15.73 -15.97 6.33
N GLU A 442 -15.73 -16.78 5.27
CA GLU A 442 -14.90 -16.55 4.09
C GLU A 442 -15.59 -15.57 3.15
N LEU A 443 -14.97 -14.41 2.95
CA LEU A 443 -15.45 -13.38 2.03
C LEU A 443 -14.86 -13.56 0.63
N PHE A 444 -13.58 -13.93 0.57
CA PHE A 444 -12.86 -14.13 -0.69
C PHE A 444 -11.75 -15.17 -0.52
N ASN A 445 -11.51 -15.97 -1.55
CA ASN A 445 -10.40 -16.91 -1.64
C ASN A 445 -10.02 -17.14 -3.11
N SER A 446 -8.83 -16.71 -3.52
CA SER A 446 -8.35 -16.77 -4.90
C SER A 446 -8.27 -18.20 -5.45
N THR A 447 -8.11 -19.20 -4.58
CA THR A 447 -8.00 -20.61 -5.01
C THR A 447 -9.36 -21.24 -5.33
N THR A 448 -10.45 -20.71 -4.76
CA THR A 448 -11.81 -21.25 -4.91
C THR A 448 -12.75 -20.31 -5.66
N VAL A 449 -12.23 -19.22 -6.27
CA VAL A 449 -13.03 -18.34 -7.14
C VAL A 449 -13.62 -19.20 -8.26
N ALA A 450 -14.94 -19.30 -8.29
CA ALA A 450 -15.66 -20.00 -9.35
C ALA A 450 -15.48 -19.27 -10.67
N GLU A 451 -15.29 -20.01 -11.76
CA GLU A 451 -15.21 -19.44 -13.09
C GLU A 451 -16.55 -18.80 -13.48
N THR A 452 -16.52 -17.53 -13.84
CA THR A 452 -17.68 -16.80 -14.33
C THR A 452 -17.64 -16.70 -15.85
N TRP A 453 -18.77 -16.99 -16.50
CA TRP A 453 -18.93 -16.78 -17.94
C TRP A 453 -18.85 -15.29 -18.28
N SER A 454 -18.04 -14.94 -19.28
CA SER A 454 -17.90 -13.59 -19.81
C SER A 454 -19.00 -13.31 -20.83
N GLY A 455 -20.25 -13.31 -20.35
CA GLY A 455 -21.45 -13.23 -21.19
C GLY A 455 -21.92 -14.59 -21.70
N SER A 456 -22.94 -14.56 -22.56
CA SER A 456 -23.49 -15.78 -23.18
C SER A 456 -22.56 -16.34 -24.26
N PRO A 457 -22.58 -17.68 -24.51
CA PRO A 457 -21.90 -18.27 -25.66
C PRO A 457 -22.24 -17.55 -26.96
N VAL A 458 -21.22 -17.20 -27.74
CA VAL A 458 -21.38 -16.43 -28.99
C VAL A 458 -21.41 -17.39 -30.17
N VAL A 459 -22.49 -17.37 -30.95
CA VAL A 459 -22.63 -18.17 -32.17
C VAL A 459 -22.16 -17.37 -33.37
N ALA A 460 -21.15 -17.85 -34.08
CA ALA A 460 -20.69 -17.24 -35.32
C ALA A 460 -21.68 -17.54 -36.45
N THR A 461 -22.29 -16.49 -37.03
CA THR A 461 -23.32 -16.64 -38.08
C THR A 461 -22.77 -17.19 -39.41
N SER A 462 -21.46 -17.05 -39.64
CA SER A 462 -20.80 -17.48 -40.88
C SER A 462 -20.57 -18.99 -40.96
N ASN A 463 -20.41 -19.66 -39.82
CA ASN A 463 -20.03 -21.07 -39.79
C ASN A 463 -20.72 -21.89 -38.68
N GLY A 464 -21.50 -21.27 -37.80
CA GLY A 464 -22.20 -21.97 -36.69
C GLY A 464 -21.31 -22.34 -35.50
N ASN A 465 -20.03 -21.94 -35.48
CA ASN A 465 -19.15 -22.20 -34.35
C ASN A 465 -19.63 -21.46 -33.10
N VAL A 466 -19.43 -22.07 -31.92
CA VAL A 466 -19.77 -21.46 -30.63
C VAL A 466 -18.50 -21.08 -29.89
N THR A 467 -18.35 -19.80 -29.58
CA THR A 467 -17.25 -19.28 -28.75
C THR A 467 -17.71 -19.18 -27.30
N LEU A 468 -16.95 -19.83 -26.43
CA LEU A 468 -17.09 -19.84 -24.98
C LEU A 468 -15.99 -18.97 -24.39
N THR A 469 -16.33 -18.03 -23.51
CA THR A 469 -15.33 -17.17 -22.82
C THR A 469 -15.66 -17.13 -21.34
N TRP A 470 -14.67 -17.35 -20.47
CA TRP A 470 -14.84 -17.37 -19.02
C TRP A 470 -13.62 -16.79 -18.30
N SER A 471 -13.80 -16.38 -17.04
CA SER A 471 -12.70 -15.96 -16.16
C SER A 471 -11.77 -17.14 -15.84
N ALA A 472 -10.46 -16.92 -15.86
CA ALA A 472 -9.49 -17.98 -15.65
C ALA A 472 -8.25 -17.49 -14.88
N LEU A 473 -7.71 -18.39 -14.05
CA LEU A 473 -6.38 -18.28 -13.44
C LEU A 473 -5.30 -18.34 -14.50
N GLU A 474 -4.33 -17.45 -14.37
CA GLU A 474 -3.09 -17.47 -15.15
C GLU A 474 -2.32 -18.76 -14.87
N GLY A 475 -1.87 -19.44 -15.93
CA GLY A 475 -1.22 -20.76 -15.81
C GLY A 475 -2.17 -21.91 -15.41
N GLY A 476 -3.46 -21.65 -15.22
CA GLY A 476 -4.46 -22.69 -15.00
C GLY A 476 -4.74 -23.49 -16.28
N THR A 477 -5.37 -24.66 -16.15
CA THR A 477 -5.83 -25.48 -17.28
C THR A 477 -7.26 -25.93 -17.04
N TYR A 478 -8.07 -25.95 -18.10
CA TYR A 478 -9.52 -26.16 -18.02
C TYR A 478 -9.99 -27.29 -18.92
N LYS A 479 -10.86 -28.13 -18.39
CA LYS A 479 -11.67 -29.06 -19.16
C LYS A 479 -12.99 -28.40 -19.57
N VAL A 480 -13.30 -28.45 -20.87
CA VAL A 480 -14.57 -28.00 -21.44
C VAL A 480 -15.42 -29.21 -21.77
N GLU A 481 -16.64 -29.23 -21.26
CA GLU A 481 -17.60 -30.31 -21.47
C GLU A 481 -18.92 -29.77 -22.04
N THR A 482 -19.58 -30.59 -22.86
CA THR A 482 -20.89 -30.29 -23.44
C THR A 482 -21.91 -31.35 -23.06
N SER A 483 -23.18 -30.97 -23.01
CA SER A 483 -24.31 -31.86 -22.74
C SER A 483 -25.53 -31.45 -23.55
N ALA A 484 -26.35 -32.41 -23.95
CA ALA A 484 -27.64 -32.16 -24.58
C ALA A 484 -28.80 -32.11 -23.56
N ASP A 485 -28.59 -32.63 -22.35
CA ASP A 485 -29.64 -32.95 -21.38
C ASP A 485 -29.32 -32.54 -19.93
N LEU A 486 -28.15 -31.92 -19.69
CA LEU A 486 -27.56 -31.60 -18.38
C LEU A 486 -27.18 -32.82 -17.51
N ALA A 487 -27.40 -34.05 -17.99
CA ALA A 487 -27.11 -35.29 -17.26
C ALA A 487 -25.84 -35.97 -17.80
N THR A 488 -25.75 -36.16 -19.11
CA THR A 488 -24.61 -36.80 -19.76
C THR A 488 -23.67 -35.73 -20.32
N TRP A 489 -22.42 -35.75 -19.87
CA TRP A 489 -21.42 -34.74 -20.23
C TRP A 489 -20.28 -35.38 -21.03
N ASN A 490 -20.04 -34.84 -22.21
CA ASN A 490 -18.95 -35.26 -23.10
C ASN A 490 -17.84 -34.21 -23.08
N THR A 491 -16.59 -34.65 -22.99
CA THR A 491 -15.42 -33.76 -23.07
C THR A 491 -15.25 -33.25 -24.50
N LEU A 492 -15.30 -31.93 -24.67
CA LEU A 492 -14.91 -31.27 -25.93
C LEU A 492 -13.41 -31.05 -25.98
N ASN A 493 -12.83 -30.61 -24.86
CA ASN A 493 -11.39 -30.42 -24.72
C ASN A 493 -10.99 -30.69 -23.27
N ALA A 494 -9.95 -31.47 -23.04
CA ALA A 494 -9.48 -31.82 -21.71
C ALA A 494 -8.54 -30.79 -21.09
N SER A 495 -7.97 -29.89 -21.90
CA SER A 495 -6.83 -29.05 -21.54
C SER A 495 -6.81 -27.73 -22.34
N VAL A 496 -7.80 -26.88 -22.11
CA VAL A 496 -7.75 -25.48 -22.57
C VAL A 496 -6.89 -24.69 -21.59
N PRO A 497 -5.78 -24.06 -22.05
CA PRO A 497 -4.95 -23.25 -21.17
C PRO A 497 -5.72 -22.01 -20.70
N GLY A 498 -5.45 -21.58 -19.46
CA GLY A 498 -5.79 -20.25 -18.99
C GLY A 498 -5.03 -19.17 -19.76
N PRO A 499 -5.26 -17.89 -19.42
CA PRO A 499 -4.50 -16.81 -20.02
C PRO A 499 -3.00 -17.00 -19.76
N ASP A 500 -2.21 -16.83 -20.80
CA ASP A 500 -0.75 -16.73 -20.72
C ASP A 500 -0.38 -15.26 -20.86
N ASN A 501 0.04 -14.67 -19.74
CA ASN A 501 0.45 -13.27 -19.67
C ASN A 501 1.99 -13.15 -19.53
N THR A 502 2.76 -14.18 -19.93
CA THR A 502 4.23 -14.21 -19.81
C THR A 502 4.96 -13.30 -20.81
N ALA A 503 4.34 -12.99 -21.96
CA ALA A 503 4.95 -12.19 -23.02
C ALA A 503 4.29 -10.82 -23.23
N LEU A 504 3.50 -10.33 -22.26
CA LEU A 504 2.81 -9.06 -22.41
C LEU A 504 3.81 -7.88 -22.34
N PRO A 505 3.95 -7.06 -23.42
CA PRO A 505 4.61 -5.77 -23.28
C PRO A 505 3.71 -4.89 -22.41
N ALA A 506 4.27 -4.12 -21.48
CA ALA A 506 3.48 -3.06 -20.89
C ALA A 506 3.14 -1.99 -21.99
N PRO A 507 2.08 -1.16 -21.86
CA PRO A 507 1.02 -1.28 -20.90
C PRO A 507 -0.06 -2.21 -21.46
N ALA A 508 0.15 -3.53 -21.42
CA ALA A 508 -0.91 -4.46 -21.71
C ALA A 508 -1.85 -4.59 -20.51
N THR A 509 -3.14 -4.62 -20.81
CA THR A 509 -4.15 -5.04 -19.84
C THR A 509 -3.96 -6.54 -19.55
N VAL A 510 -3.80 -6.90 -18.29
CA VAL A 510 -3.70 -8.31 -17.88
C VAL A 510 -4.96 -9.05 -18.31
N ILE A 511 -4.79 -10.14 -19.06
CA ILE A 511 -5.90 -10.95 -19.53
C ILE A 511 -6.30 -11.89 -18.39
N THR A 512 -7.54 -11.76 -17.94
CA THR A 512 -8.12 -12.58 -16.85
C THR A 512 -9.14 -13.59 -17.36
N THR A 513 -9.29 -13.72 -18.67
CA THR A 513 -10.24 -14.62 -19.32
C THR A 513 -9.54 -15.54 -20.31
N THR A 514 -10.08 -16.74 -20.50
CA THR A 514 -9.70 -17.63 -21.60
C THR A 514 -10.92 -17.95 -22.45
N SER A 515 -10.69 -18.46 -23.66
CA SER A 515 -11.77 -18.82 -24.58
C SER A 515 -11.53 -20.15 -25.29
N PHE A 516 -12.63 -20.77 -25.71
CA PHE A 516 -12.63 -22.00 -26.50
C PHE A 516 -13.70 -21.93 -27.60
N ILE A 517 -13.34 -22.39 -28.79
CA ILE A 517 -14.25 -22.45 -29.94
C ILE A 517 -14.68 -23.90 -30.15
N ASP A 518 -15.98 -24.16 -29.97
CA ASP A 518 -16.62 -25.42 -30.33
C ASP A 518 -17.06 -25.39 -31.80
N SER A 519 -16.23 -25.96 -32.67
CA SER A 519 -16.56 -26.12 -34.10
C SER A 519 -17.51 -27.28 -34.38
N SER A 520 -17.71 -28.21 -33.44
CA SER A 520 -18.66 -29.31 -33.61
C SER A 520 -20.12 -28.83 -33.56
N ALA A 521 -20.36 -27.60 -33.08
CA ALA A 521 -21.67 -26.94 -33.10
C ALA A 521 -22.14 -26.56 -34.51
N ALA A 522 -21.21 -26.47 -35.47
CA ALA A 522 -21.51 -26.16 -36.86
C ALA A 522 -22.21 -27.30 -37.62
N ALA A 523 -22.23 -28.53 -37.08
CA ALA A 523 -22.72 -29.71 -37.80
C ALA A 523 -24.27 -29.73 -37.90
N PRO A 524 -24.89 -29.83 -39.09
CA PRO A 524 -26.32 -29.54 -39.30
C PRO A 524 -27.32 -30.61 -38.80
N ALA A 525 -26.90 -31.61 -38.03
CA ALA A 525 -27.80 -32.67 -37.60
C ALA A 525 -28.59 -32.24 -36.36
N SER A 526 -29.77 -31.63 -36.60
CA SER A 526 -30.85 -31.39 -35.63
C SER A 526 -30.41 -30.73 -34.33
N ASN A 527 -30.17 -29.41 -34.31
CA ASN A 527 -29.78 -28.60 -33.14
C ASN A 527 -30.41 -29.06 -31.81
N PRO A 528 -29.77 -29.98 -31.04
CA PRO A 528 -30.21 -30.30 -29.71
C PRO A 528 -29.87 -29.09 -28.85
N ARG A 529 -30.66 -28.81 -27.82
CA ARG A 529 -30.25 -27.85 -26.78
C ARG A 529 -28.85 -28.22 -26.34
N ARG A 530 -27.95 -27.24 -26.29
CA ARG A 530 -26.54 -27.47 -25.98
C ARG A 530 -26.14 -26.69 -24.75
N PHE A 531 -25.70 -27.43 -23.74
CA PHE A 531 -25.23 -26.89 -22.48
C PHE A 531 -23.72 -27.05 -22.41
N TYR A 532 -23.07 -26.08 -21.77
CA TYR A 532 -21.63 -26.04 -21.61
C TYR A 532 -21.29 -25.92 -20.13
N ARG A 533 -20.21 -26.57 -19.72
CA ARG A 533 -19.56 -26.31 -18.43
C ARG A 533 -18.06 -26.35 -18.58
N VAL A 534 -17.40 -25.58 -17.74
CA VAL A 534 -15.94 -25.56 -17.61
C VAL A 534 -15.57 -26.07 -16.23
N LYS A 535 -14.48 -26.80 -16.14
CA LYS A 535 -13.91 -27.28 -14.89
C LYS A 535 -12.43 -27.00 -14.89
N ARG A 536 -11.92 -26.35 -13.85
CA ARG A 536 -10.49 -26.24 -13.62
C ARG A 536 -9.91 -27.63 -13.35
N ASN A 537 -8.81 -27.96 -14.02
CA ASN A 537 -8.03 -29.14 -13.68
C ASN A 537 -7.25 -28.86 -12.38
N PRO A 538 -7.13 -29.85 -11.47
CA PRO A 538 -6.46 -29.69 -10.19
C PRO A 538 -4.97 -29.37 -10.32
#